data_AF-A0A534R5Q6-F1
#
_entry.id   AF-A0A534R5Q6-F1
#
_cell.length_a   1.000
_cell.length_b   1.000
_cell.length_c   1.000
_cell.angle_alpha   90.00
_cell.angle_beta   90.00
_cell.angle_gamma   90.00
#
_symmetry.space_group_name_H-M   'P 1'
#
loop_
_entity.id
_entity.type
_entity.pdbx_description
1 polymer ?
#
loop_
_entity_poly.entity_id
_entity_poly.type
_entity_poly.pdbx_seq_one_letter_code
_entity_poly.pdbx_strand_id
1 'polypeptide(L)'
;PRLRGTTRDPQELVAAEGLAQVSDRGALEAAVADVVARHPAQVAEFRGGKERVLGFLVGQVMKATGGKANPQVVQELMRAALGA
;
A
#
# COMPACT_ATOMS: atom_id res chain seq x y z
N PRO A 1 -11.47 -22.90 36.96
CA PRO A 1 -10.94 -23.09 35.58
C PRO A 1 -9.93 -21.98 35.26
N ARG A 2 -8.69 -22.35 34.90
CA ARG A 2 -7.51 -21.47 34.90
C ARG A 2 -7.40 -20.66 33.60
N LEU A 3 -7.47 -19.33 33.68
CA LEU A 3 -6.99 -18.44 32.61
C LEU A 3 -5.55 -18.04 32.98
N ARG A 4 -4.58 -18.77 32.43
CA ARG A 4 -3.15 -18.46 32.52
C ARG A 4 -2.79 -17.39 31.50
N GLY A 5 -2.20 -16.30 31.98
CA GLY A 5 -1.02 -15.66 31.40
C GLY A 5 -1.13 -15.07 30.00
N THR A 6 -1.34 -13.77 29.92
CA THR A 6 -0.37 -12.84 29.31
C THR A 6 -0.78 -11.41 29.69
N THR A 7 -0.04 -10.83 30.63
CA THR A 7 0.05 -9.39 30.83
C THR A 7 0.84 -8.81 29.67
N ARG A 8 0.19 -8.70 28.51
CA ARG A 8 0.60 -7.71 27.49
C ARG A 8 -0.52 -6.68 27.50
N ASP A 9 -0.17 -5.47 27.90
CA ASP A 9 -1.14 -4.40 28.01
C ASP A 9 -1.87 -4.25 26.66
N PRO A 10 -3.21 -4.10 26.63
CA PRO A 10 -3.95 -3.82 25.41
C PRO A 10 -3.37 -2.62 24.65
N GLN A 11 -2.77 -1.67 25.38
CA GLN A 11 -2.08 -0.52 24.80
C GLN A 11 -0.81 -0.88 24.03
N GLU A 12 -0.04 -1.88 24.47
CA GLU A 12 1.14 -2.35 23.74
C GLU A 12 0.76 -3.12 22.46
N LEU A 13 -0.33 -3.89 22.52
CA LEU A 13 -0.87 -4.57 21.34
C LEU A 13 -1.42 -3.57 20.33
N VAL A 14 -2.17 -2.56 20.77
CA VAL A 14 -2.70 -1.50 19.88
C VAL A 14 -1.58 -0.64 19.30
N ALA A 15 -0.54 -0.33 20.08
CA ALA A 15 0.62 0.41 19.57
C ALA A 15 1.42 -0.41 18.55
N ALA A 16 1.62 -1.72 18.78
CA ALA A 16 2.30 -2.61 17.84
C ALA A 16 1.52 -2.79 16.54
N GLU A 17 0.20 -3.00 16.61
CA GLU A 17 -0.68 -3.07 15.43
C GLU A 17 -0.72 -1.74 14.68
N GLY A 18 -0.79 -0.61 15.40
CA GLY A 18 -0.76 0.73 14.79
C GLY A 18 0.57 1.04 14.12
N LEU A 19 1.70 0.66 14.72
CA LEU A 19 3.03 0.81 14.14
C LEU A 19 3.22 -0.11 12.93
N ALA A 20 2.71 -1.34 12.98
CA ALA A 20 2.71 -2.26 11.85
C ALA A 20 1.87 -1.70 10.69
N GLN A 21 0.66 -1.22 10.96
CA GLN A 21 -0.23 -0.63 9.95
C GLN A 21 0.36 0.65 9.31
N VAL A 22 1.02 1.51 10.10
CA VAL A 22 1.73 2.69 9.58
C VAL A 22 2.96 2.29 8.78
N SER A 23 3.72 1.28 9.24
CA SER A 23 4.90 0.76 8.52
C SER A 23 4.50 0.13 7.19
N ASP A 24 3.39 -0.62 7.16
CA ASP A 24 2.83 -1.23 5.96
C ASP A 24 2.37 -0.17 4.96
N ARG A 25 1.71 0.90 5.45
CA ARG A 25 1.31 2.02 4.60
C ARG A 25 2.50 2.77 4.03
N GLY A 26 3.51 3.08 4.85
CA GLY A 26 4.73 3.76 4.39
C GLY A 26 5.51 2.94 3.37
N ALA A 27 5.63 1.63 3.59
CA ALA A 27 6.25 0.70 2.63
C ALA A 27 5.46 0.66 1.31
N LEU A 28 4.12 0.71 1.39
CA LEU A 28 3.26 0.71 0.23
C LEU A 28 3.36 2.01 -0.57
N GLU A 29 3.37 3.16 0.11
CA GLU A 29 3.58 4.48 -0.50
C GLU A 29 4.95 4.55 -1.20
N ALA A 30 6.00 4.02 -0.58
CA ALA A 30 7.32 3.93 -1.20
C ALA A 30 7.31 3.03 -2.46
N ALA A 31 6.63 1.90 -2.41
CA ALA A 31 6.49 1.01 -3.57
C ALA A 31 5.69 1.66 -4.71
N VAL A 32 4.62 2.41 -4.39
CA VAL A 32 3.86 3.20 -5.35
C VAL A 32 4.75 4.26 -6.01
N ALA A 33 5.52 5.02 -5.23
CA ALA A 33 6.42 6.04 -5.74
C ALA A 33 7.49 5.46 -6.67
N ASP A 34 8.09 4.30 -6.32
CA ASP A 34 9.06 3.60 -7.17
C ASP A 34 8.43 3.13 -8.48
N VAL A 35 7.21 2.58 -8.45
CA VAL A 35 6.49 2.19 -9.67
C VAL A 35 6.17 3.40 -10.55
N VAL A 36 5.68 4.50 -9.97
CA VAL A 36 5.41 5.74 -10.71
C VAL A 36 6.69 6.28 -11.36
N ALA A 37 7.82 6.26 -10.66
CA ALA A 37 9.11 6.69 -11.18
C ALA A 37 9.66 5.78 -12.29
N ARG A 38 9.42 4.47 -12.21
CA ARG A 38 9.84 3.48 -13.22
C ARG A 38 8.94 3.44 -14.45
N HIS A 39 7.71 3.92 -14.33
CA HIS A 39 6.69 3.83 -15.38
C HIS A 39 6.15 5.22 -15.81
N PRO A 40 7.02 6.18 -16.18
CA PRO A 40 6.58 7.54 -16.51
C PRO A 40 5.67 7.61 -17.73
N ALA A 41 5.83 6.70 -18.71
CA ALA A 41 4.96 6.62 -19.88
C ALA A 41 3.51 6.27 -19.48
N GLN A 42 3.35 5.30 -18.58
CA GLN A 42 2.05 4.86 -18.08
C GLN A 42 1.38 5.93 -17.22
N VAL A 43 2.17 6.66 -16.43
CA VAL A 43 1.71 7.83 -15.67
C VAL A 43 1.15 8.90 -16.60
N ALA A 44 1.86 9.21 -17.69
CA ALA A 44 1.41 10.15 -18.71
C ALA A 44 0.12 9.68 -19.40
N GLU A 45 0.02 8.39 -19.72
CA GLU A 45 -1.21 7.81 -20.29
C GLU A 45 -2.41 7.89 -19.34
N PHE A 46 -2.21 7.62 -18.05
CA PHE A 46 -3.26 7.77 -17.04
C PHE A 46 -3.72 9.23 -16.93
N ARG A 47 -2.78 10.18 -16.89
CA ARG A 47 -3.08 11.62 -16.92
C ARG A 47 -3.75 12.07 -18.21
N GLY A 48 -3.52 11.35 -19.32
CA GLY A 48 -4.23 11.51 -20.58
C GLY A 48 -5.63 10.90 -20.61
N GLY A 49 -6.13 10.38 -19.48
CA GLY A 49 -7.47 9.80 -19.35
C GLY A 49 -7.55 8.29 -19.61
N LYS A 50 -6.42 7.60 -19.83
CA LYS A 50 -6.42 6.14 -20.04
C LYS A 50 -6.43 5.40 -18.70
N GLU A 51 -7.61 5.31 -18.08
CA GLU A 51 -7.77 4.62 -16.79
C GLU A 51 -7.37 3.13 -16.81
N ARG A 52 -7.38 2.46 -17.97
CA ARG A 52 -6.91 1.07 -18.09
C ARG A 52 -5.47 0.88 -17.61
N VAL A 53 -4.64 1.93 -17.72
CA VAL A 53 -3.24 1.91 -17.30
C VAL A 53 -3.11 1.86 -15.77
N LEU A 54 -4.10 2.34 -15.03
CA LEU A 54 -4.12 2.24 -13.58
C LEU A 54 -4.06 0.79 -13.11
N GLY A 55 -4.83 -0.11 -13.75
CA GLY A 55 -4.81 -1.54 -13.41
C GLY A 55 -3.43 -2.19 -13.62
N PHE A 56 -2.70 -1.76 -14.65
CA PHE A 56 -1.32 -2.20 -14.88
C PHE A 56 -0.39 -1.70 -13.77
N LEU A 57 -0.46 -0.42 -13.41
CA LEU A 57 0.37 0.18 -12.36
C LEU A 57 0.11 -0.45 -10.99
N VAL A 58 -1.17 -0.68 -10.64
CA VAL A 58 -1.57 -1.42 -9.43
C VAL A 58 -0.95 -2.81 -9.42
N GLY A 59 -0.98 -3.54 -10.55
CA GLY A 59 -0.34 -4.85 -10.67
C GLY A 59 1.18 -4.81 -10.45
N GLN A 60 1.87 -3.77 -10.92
CA GLN A 60 3.31 -3.60 -10.67
C GLN A 60 3.60 -3.37 -9.18
N VAL A 61 2.79 -2.58 -8.48
CA VAL A 61 2.94 -2.37 -7.02
C VAL A 61 2.66 -3.66 -6.25
N MET A 62 1.62 -4.39 -6.62
CA MET A 62 1.35 -5.70 -6.01
C MET A 62 2.52 -6.67 -6.21
N LYS A 63 3.16 -6.66 -7.37
CA LYS A 63 4.36 -7.46 -7.63
C LYS A 63 5.55 -7.00 -6.79
N ALA A 64 5.78 -5.69 -6.68
CA ALA A 64 6.85 -5.10 -5.88
C ALA A 64 6.72 -5.44 -4.38
N THR A 65 5.49 -5.53 -3.88
CA THR A 65 5.19 -5.93 -2.49
C THR A 65 5.10 -7.45 -2.29
N GLY A 66 5.35 -8.25 -3.33
CA GLY A 66 5.27 -9.71 -3.27
C GLY A 66 3.86 -10.24 -3.03
N GLY A 67 2.83 -9.50 -3.45
CA GLY A 67 1.41 -9.86 -3.28
C GLY A 67 0.87 -9.64 -1.86
N LYS A 68 1.66 -9.02 -0.97
CA LYS A 68 1.25 -8.76 0.42
C LYS A 68 0.34 -7.54 0.57
N ALA A 69 0.34 -6.65 -0.42
CA ALA A 69 -0.48 -5.45 -0.38
C ALA A 69 -1.95 -5.70 -0.75
N ASN A 70 -2.85 -4.93 -0.15
CA ASN A 70 -4.25 -4.93 -0.53
C ASN A 70 -4.45 -4.15 -1.85
N PRO A 71 -5.05 -4.77 -2.89
CA PRO A 71 -5.27 -4.11 -4.19
C PRO A 71 -6.13 -2.83 -4.11
N GLN A 72 -7.09 -2.75 -3.19
CA GLN A 72 -7.91 -1.54 -3.00
C GLN A 72 -7.06 -0.39 -2.47
N VAL A 73 -6.27 -0.65 -1.43
CA VAL A 73 -5.37 0.34 -0.82
C VAL A 73 -4.31 0.79 -1.83
N VAL A 74 -3.73 -0.14 -2.58
CA VAL A 74 -2.77 0.17 -3.66
C VAL A 74 -3.40 1.10 -4.70
N GLN A 75 -4.63 0.82 -5.12
CA GLN A 75 -5.33 1.63 -6.11
C GLN A 75 -5.59 3.05 -5.60
N GLU A 76 -6.03 3.20 -4.35
CA GLU A 76 -6.23 4.50 -3.71
C GLU A 76 -4.92 5.29 -3.63
N LEU A 77 -3.86 4.68 -3.12
CA LEU A 77 -2.53 5.31 -3.03
C LEU A 77 -1.97 5.67 -4.40
N MET A 78 -2.19 4.82 -5.41
CA MET A 78 -1.77 5.09 -6.79
C MET A 78 -2.52 6.29 -7.36
N ARG A 79 -3.86 6.36 -7.21
CA ARG A 79 -4.64 7.53 -7.65
C ARG A 79 -4.20 8.80 -6.94
N ALA A 80 -4.00 8.74 -5.63
CA ALA A 80 -3.49 9.84 -4.82
C ALA A 80 -2.10 10.31 -5.30
N ALA A 81 -1.17 9.40 -5.58
CA ALA A 81 0.16 9.71 -6.11
C ALA A 81 0.12 10.32 -7.52
N LEU A 82 -0.86 9.94 -8.32
CA LEU A 82 -1.06 10.48 -9.68
C LEU A 82 -1.80 11.83 -9.69
N GLY A 83 -2.39 12.23 -8.57
CA GLY A 83 -3.13 13.48 -8.38
C GLY A 83 -4.57 13.44 -8.91
N ALA A 84 -5.19 12.25 -8.89
CA ALA A 84 -6.55 12.02 -9.37
C ALA A 84 -7.55 11.74 -8.24
#